data_AF-A0A7W1R9C4-F1
#
_entry.id   AF-A0A7W1R9C4-F1
#
_cell.length_a   1.000
_cell.length_b   1.000
_cell.length_c   1.000
_cell.angle_alpha   90.00
_cell.angle_beta   90.00
_cell.angle_gamma   90.00
#
_symmetry.space_group_name_H-M   'P 1'
#
loop_
_entity.id
_entity.type
_entity.pdbx_description
1 polymer ?
#
loop_
_entity_poly.entity_id
_entity_poly.type
_entity_poly.pdbx_seq_one_letter_code
_entity_poly.pdbx_strand_id
1 'polypeptide(L)'
;MSLDWTPRETGTHQDHVIAHVIGATVLGFYETDQAIHILLDIGFIWMIYVDGEMGLLPQPMAISELDVDSKIRARLREDVDSLQRDGRGAEGLAEFIAAPVDCLIVEVTFEARDDERRILITGEDSNFAIETSLATGEVHVQAASRTNDAA
;
A
#
# COMPACT_ATOMS: atom_id res chain seq x y z
N MET A 1 -13.77 -19.44 -17.48
CA MET A 1 -13.19 -19.98 -16.23
C MET A 1 -13.14 -18.82 -15.28
N SER A 2 -13.85 -18.88 -14.16
CA SER A 2 -13.71 -17.85 -13.13
C SER A 2 -12.28 -17.98 -12.60
N LEU A 3 -11.50 -16.95 -12.88
CA LEU A 3 -10.09 -16.86 -12.53
C LEU A 3 -10.10 -16.14 -11.18
N ASP A 4 -10.56 -16.90 -10.19
CA ASP A 4 -10.77 -16.43 -8.83
C ASP A 4 -9.42 -16.28 -8.14
N TRP A 5 -9.32 -15.28 -7.28
CA TRP A 5 -8.12 -15.05 -6.49
C TRP A 5 -7.95 -16.17 -5.47
N THR A 6 -6.72 -16.64 -5.29
CA THR A 6 -6.42 -17.73 -4.37
C THR A 6 -5.56 -17.23 -3.22
N PRO A 7 -5.94 -17.49 -1.95
CA PRO A 7 -5.12 -17.13 -0.81
C PRO A 7 -3.73 -17.75 -0.92
N ARG A 8 -2.72 -16.95 -0.57
CA ARG A 8 -1.33 -17.32 -0.57
C ARG A 8 -0.75 -17.13 0.81
N GLU A 9 0.02 -18.11 1.27
CA GLU A 9 0.74 -18.00 2.54
C GLU A 9 1.82 -16.92 2.44
N THR A 10 1.89 -16.12 3.50
CA THR A 10 2.94 -15.13 3.73
C THR A 10 4.15 -15.79 4.39
N GLY A 11 5.34 -15.27 4.10
CA GLY A 11 6.56 -15.65 4.80
C GLY A 11 6.69 -14.96 6.14
N THR A 12 7.60 -15.43 6.99
CA THR A 12 7.84 -14.88 8.34
C THR A 12 8.13 -13.37 8.35
N HIS A 13 8.82 -12.86 7.33
CA HIS A 13 9.07 -11.42 7.21
C HIS A 13 7.79 -10.64 6.90
N GLN A 14 7.00 -11.11 5.93
CA GLN A 14 5.71 -10.49 5.58
C GLN A 14 4.75 -10.53 6.77
N ASP A 15 4.67 -11.65 7.50
CA ASP A 15 3.87 -11.76 8.73
C ASP A 15 4.26 -10.70 9.76
N HIS A 16 5.56 -10.45 9.92
CA HIS A 16 6.08 -9.43 10.83
C HIS A 16 5.71 -8.02 10.38
N VAL A 17 5.79 -7.73 9.09
CA VAL A 17 5.38 -6.45 8.50
C VAL A 17 3.87 -6.26 8.68
N ILE A 18 3.06 -7.27 8.34
CA ILE A 18 1.60 -7.25 8.49
C ILE A 18 1.20 -6.97 9.93
N ALA A 19 1.83 -7.66 10.89
CA ALA A 19 1.58 -7.44 12.31
C ALA A 19 1.90 -6.00 12.76
N HIS A 20 2.84 -5.31 12.11
CA HIS A 20 3.16 -3.91 12.40
C HIS A 20 2.17 -2.91 11.79
N VAL A 21 1.61 -3.21 10.62
CA VAL A 21 0.69 -2.28 9.92
C VAL A 21 -0.75 -2.43 10.38
N ILE A 22 -1.14 -3.57 10.98
CA ILE A 22 -2.46 -3.72 11.62
C ILE A 22 -2.61 -2.65 12.72
N GLY A 23 -3.71 -1.92 12.68
CA GLY A 23 -4.01 -0.80 13.57
C GLY A 23 -3.47 0.55 13.10
N ALA A 24 -2.78 0.62 11.95
CA ALA A 24 -2.38 1.86 11.32
C ALA A 24 -3.44 2.33 10.30
N THR A 25 -3.52 3.65 10.10
CA THR A 25 -4.36 4.27 9.07
C THR A 25 -3.54 4.54 7.81
N VAL A 26 -4.09 4.16 6.66
CA VAL A 26 -3.49 4.48 5.35
C VAL A 26 -3.83 5.91 4.96
N LEU A 27 -2.79 6.72 4.72
CA LEU A 27 -2.94 8.14 4.39
C LEU A 27 -2.89 8.41 2.89
N GLY A 28 -2.02 7.69 2.19
CA GLY A 28 -1.82 7.85 0.76
C GLY A 28 -0.76 6.90 0.24
N PHE A 29 -0.50 6.96 -1.06
CA PHE A 29 0.48 6.11 -1.72
C PHE A 29 1.26 6.86 -2.79
N TYR A 30 2.47 6.38 -3.04
CA TYR A 30 3.35 6.79 -4.13
C TYR A 30 3.82 5.54 -4.89
N GLU A 31 3.68 5.55 -6.21
CA GLU A 31 4.01 4.40 -7.06
C GLU A 31 5.36 4.60 -7.75
N THR A 32 6.13 3.53 -7.83
CA THR A 32 7.30 3.41 -8.70
C THR A 32 7.12 2.18 -9.60
N ASP A 33 7.99 2.04 -10.60
CA ASP A 33 7.94 0.94 -11.57
C ASP A 33 7.95 -0.48 -10.95
N GLN A 34 8.35 -0.64 -9.68
CA GLN A 34 8.56 -1.94 -9.04
C GLN A 34 7.86 -2.09 -7.68
N ALA A 35 7.31 -1.01 -7.13
CA ALA A 35 6.70 -1.04 -5.82
C ALA A 35 5.72 0.12 -5.61
N ILE A 36 4.74 -0.12 -4.75
CA ILE A 36 3.94 0.94 -4.15
C ILE A 36 4.42 1.24 -2.73
N HIS A 37 4.50 2.52 -2.42
CA HIS A 37 4.95 3.07 -1.15
C HIS A 37 3.75 3.68 -0.43
N ILE A 38 3.22 2.98 0.56
CA ILE A 38 2.02 3.34 1.30
C ILE A 38 2.42 4.10 2.55
N LEU A 39 1.94 5.34 2.69
CA LEU A 39 2.18 6.16 3.88
C LEU A 39 1.19 5.80 4.98
N LEU A 40 1.71 5.51 6.17
CA LEU A 40 0.92 5.22 7.37
C LEU A 40 1.00 6.37 8.39
N ASP A 41 -0.05 6.56 9.16
CA ASP A 41 -0.13 7.53 10.27
C ASP A 41 0.83 7.26 11.44
N ILE A 42 1.39 6.05 11.50
CA ILE A 42 2.36 5.64 12.53
C ILE A 42 3.82 6.05 12.24
N GLY A 43 4.08 6.86 11.20
CA GLY A 43 5.44 7.33 10.91
C GLY A 43 6.26 6.40 9.99
N PHE A 44 5.61 5.43 9.35
CA PHE A 44 6.25 4.43 8.48
C PHE A 44 5.72 4.51 7.04
N ILE A 45 6.54 4.01 6.11
CA ILE A 45 6.14 3.70 4.74
C ILE A 45 6.20 2.19 4.57
N TRP A 46 5.05 1.60 4.22
CA TRP A 46 4.91 0.20 3.87
C TRP A 46 5.07 0.06 2.36
N MET A 47 6.08 -0.70 1.95
CA MET A 47 6.36 -1.00 0.55
C MET A 47 5.78 -2.35 0.20
N ILE A 48 5.12 -2.43 -0.94
CA ILE A 48 4.66 -3.68 -1.53
C ILE A 48 5.25 -3.77 -2.93
N TYR A 49 6.07 -4.78 -3.16
CA TYR A 49 6.74 -5.02 -4.44
C TYR A 49 5.81 -5.77 -5.40
N VAL A 50 6.12 -5.71 -6.70
CA VAL A 50 5.32 -6.36 -7.75
C VAL A 50 5.14 -7.88 -7.56
N ASP A 51 6.01 -8.54 -6.82
CA ASP A 51 5.92 -9.96 -6.49
C ASP A 51 5.13 -10.28 -5.21
N GLY A 52 4.70 -9.24 -4.49
CA GLY A 52 4.00 -9.30 -3.22
C GLY A 52 4.92 -9.31 -2.00
N GLU A 53 6.24 -9.26 -2.17
CA GLU A 53 7.15 -9.02 -1.04
C GLU A 53 6.83 -7.67 -0.38
N MET A 54 7.15 -7.57 0.91
CA MET A 54 6.79 -6.42 1.72
C MET A 54 8.02 -5.89 2.44
N GLY A 55 8.09 -4.57 2.59
CA GLY A 55 9.07 -3.91 3.44
C GLY A 55 8.41 -2.81 4.26
N LEU A 56 8.96 -2.49 5.42
CA LEU A 56 8.45 -1.41 6.27
C LEU A 56 9.62 -0.60 6.79
N LEU A 57 9.66 0.69 6.46
CA LEU A 57 10.75 1.57 6.85
C LEU A 57 10.21 2.88 7.45
N PRO A 58 10.95 3.51 8.38
CA PRO A 58 10.63 4.86 8.82
C PRO A 58 10.61 5.84 7.64
N GLN A 59 9.66 6.77 7.62
CA GLN A 59 9.44 7.70 6.50
C GLN A 59 10.73 8.39 5.99
N PRO A 60 11.61 8.95 6.85
CA PRO A 60 12.80 9.64 6.35
C PRO A 60 13.75 8.70 5.62
N MET A 61 13.83 7.44 6.04
CA MET A 61 14.70 6.43 5.46
C MET A 61 14.16 5.95 4.12
N ALA A 62 12.87 5.57 4.07
CA ALA A 62 12.19 5.18 2.85
C ALA A 62 12.33 6.24 1.74
N ILE A 63 12.05 7.52 2.05
CA ILE A 63 12.18 8.62 1.07
C ILE A 63 13.64 8.84 0.64
N SER A 64 14.60 8.58 1.52
CA SER A 64 16.03 8.74 1.20
C SER A 64 16.56 7.66 0.27
N GLU A 65 15.98 6.46 0.33
CA GLU A 65 16.38 5.29 -0.47
C GLU A 65 15.78 5.30 -1.88
N LEU A 66 14.73 6.10 -2.11
CA LEU A 66 14.17 6.31 -3.44
C LEU A 66 15.21 6.88 -4.42
N ASP A 67 15.35 6.21 -5.57
CA ASP A 67 16.16 6.66 -6.69
C ASP A 67 15.43 7.73 -7.51
N VAL A 68 15.23 8.89 -6.86
CA VAL A 68 14.59 10.07 -7.46
C VAL A 68 15.50 11.28 -7.28
N ASP A 69 15.30 12.29 -8.14
CA ASP A 69 16.04 13.53 -8.02
C ASP A 69 15.69 14.31 -6.73
N SER A 70 16.55 15.26 -6.37
CA SER A 70 16.40 16.00 -5.13
C SER A 70 15.15 16.88 -5.06
N LYS A 71 14.59 17.31 -6.19
CA LYS A 71 13.36 18.12 -6.24
C LYS A 71 12.14 17.23 -5.99
N ILE A 72 12.07 16.07 -6.64
CA ILE A 72 11.01 15.07 -6.38
C ILE A 72 11.07 14.64 -4.91
N ARG A 73 12.28 14.34 -4.40
CA ARG A 73 12.46 13.98 -2.99
C ARG A 73 11.98 15.07 -2.02
N ALA A 74 12.18 16.35 -2.35
CA ALA A 74 11.69 17.45 -1.53
C ALA A 74 10.16 17.51 -1.52
N ARG A 75 9.52 17.35 -2.69
CA ARG A 75 8.06 17.30 -2.81
C ARG A 75 7.44 16.11 -2.09
N LEU A 76 8.04 14.93 -2.19
CA LEU A 76 7.60 13.75 -1.42
C LEU A 76 7.58 14.02 0.09
N ARG A 77 8.54 14.79 0.61
CA ARG A 77 8.55 15.18 2.03
C ARG A 77 7.43 16.18 2.35
N GLU A 78 7.21 17.17 1.49
CA GLU A 78 6.11 18.14 1.64
C GLU A 78 4.74 17.45 1.61
N ASP A 79 4.56 16.48 0.72
CA ASP A 79 3.35 15.67 0.62
C ASP A 79 3.16 14.82 1.88
N VAL A 80 4.21 14.17 2.37
CA VAL A 80 4.17 13.39 3.62
C VAL A 80 3.78 14.28 4.79
N ASP A 81 4.37 15.46 4.93
CA ASP A 81 4.03 16.41 6.00
C ASP A 81 2.57 16.87 5.90
N SER A 82 2.03 17.01 4.69
CA SER A 82 0.63 17.40 4.45
C SER A 82 -0.32 16.25 4.79
N LEU A 83 -0.03 15.04 4.32
CA LEU A 83 -0.80 13.84 4.63
C LEU A 83 -0.79 13.50 6.13
N GLN A 84 0.34 13.68 6.82
CA GLN A 84 0.41 13.46 8.27
C GLN A 84 -0.43 14.47 9.06
N ARG A 85 -0.60 15.68 8.55
CA ARG A 85 -1.37 16.74 9.20
C ARG A 85 -2.86 16.62 8.94
N ASP A 86 -3.22 16.42 7.67
CA ASP A 86 -4.59 16.57 7.17
C ASP A 86 -5.22 15.22 6.77
N GLY A 87 -4.46 14.12 6.89
CA GLY A 87 -4.87 12.79 6.49
C GLY A 87 -5.17 12.68 4.99
N ARG A 88 -6.14 11.83 4.64
CA ARG A 88 -6.71 11.74 3.28
C ARG A 88 -7.24 13.08 2.75
N GLY A 89 -7.59 14.02 3.64
CA GLY A 89 -8.10 15.34 3.26
C GLY A 89 -7.04 16.29 2.71
N ALA A 90 -5.76 15.89 2.66
CA ALA A 90 -4.71 16.71 2.10
C ALA A 90 -4.96 17.04 0.62
N GLU A 91 -4.87 18.31 0.28
CA GLU A 91 -5.04 18.82 -1.08
C GLU A 91 -3.70 19.28 -1.67
N GLY A 92 -3.59 19.27 -3.00
CA GLY A 92 -2.41 19.83 -3.69
C GLY A 92 -1.14 18.98 -3.61
N LEU A 93 -1.29 17.67 -3.32
CA LEU A 93 -0.18 16.72 -3.34
C LEU A 93 0.47 16.66 -4.73
N ALA A 94 1.80 16.70 -4.76
CA ALA A 94 2.55 16.76 -6.01
C ALA A 94 2.91 15.38 -6.56
N GLU A 95 3.28 14.45 -5.68
CA GLU A 95 3.82 13.14 -6.01
C GLU A 95 2.98 12.02 -5.37
N PHE A 96 2.52 12.19 -4.12
CA PHE A 96 1.61 11.25 -3.47
C PHE A 96 0.17 11.39 -3.99
N ILE A 97 -0.55 10.27 -3.96
CA ILE A 97 -2.00 10.22 -4.14
C ILE A 97 -2.62 9.90 -2.78
N ALA A 98 -3.61 10.69 -2.35
CA ALA A 98 -4.33 10.43 -1.11
C ALA A 98 -5.04 9.06 -1.17
N ALA A 99 -5.18 8.42 -0.01
CA ALA A 99 -5.86 7.13 0.07
C ALA A 99 -7.28 7.22 -0.53
N PRO A 100 -7.74 6.21 -1.28
CA PRO A 100 -9.04 6.27 -1.95
C PRO A 100 -10.20 6.24 -0.94
N VAL A 101 -9.98 5.69 0.24
CA VAL A 101 -10.94 5.51 1.34
C VAL A 101 -10.23 5.64 2.68
N ASP A 102 -10.97 5.98 3.74
CA ASP A 102 -10.45 5.89 5.11
C ASP A 102 -10.29 4.42 5.49
N CYS A 103 -9.07 3.99 5.80
CA CYS A 103 -8.76 2.59 6.07
C CYS A 103 -7.85 2.45 7.29
N LEU A 104 -8.46 2.25 8.46
CA LEU A 104 -7.79 1.71 9.64
C LEU A 104 -7.64 0.20 9.47
N ILE A 105 -6.41 -0.27 9.24
CA ILE A 105 -6.13 -1.65 8.85
C ILE A 105 -6.50 -2.61 9.98
N VAL A 106 -7.36 -3.58 9.71
CA VAL A 106 -7.72 -4.66 10.65
C VAL A 106 -7.23 -6.02 10.18
N GLU A 107 -7.06 -6.20 8.88
CA GLU A 107 -6.60 -7.44 8.27
C GLU A 107 -5.91 -7.17 6.93
N VAL A 108 -4.90 -7.99 6.62
CA VAL A 108 -4.21 -7.99 5.33
C VAL A 108 -4.18 -9.42 4.81
N THR A 109 -4.68 -9.62 3.59
CA THR A 109 -4.68 -10.93 2.92
C THR A 109 -3.83 -10.86 1.67
N PHE A 110 -2.99 -11.87 1.46
CA PHE A 110 -2.22 -12.04 0.22
C PHE A 110 -2.91 -13.08 -0.66
N GLU A 111 -3.26 -12.68 -1.88
CA GLU A 111 -3.85 -13.54 -2.90
C GLU A 111 -2.99 -13.54 -4.16
N ALA A 112 -3.11 -14.60 -4.95
CA ALA A 112 -2.44 -14.71 -6.24
C ALA A 112 -3.37 -15.29 -7.31
N ARG A 113 -3.11 -14.90 -8.54
CA ARG A 113 -3.78 -15.39 -9.75
C ARG A 113 -2.81 -15.37 -10.91
N ASP A 114 -2.35 -16.54 -11.35
CA ASP A 114 -1.30 -16.66 -12.36
C ASP A 114 -0.07 -15.77 -12.01
N ASP A 115 0.24 -14.81 -12.87
CA ASP A 115 1.35 -13.85 -12.71
C ASP A 115 0.95 -12.60 -11.92
N GLU A 116 -0.30 -12.50 -11.46
CA GLU A 116 -0.80 -11.38 -10.68
C GLU A 116 -0.74 -11.69 -9.17
N ARG A 117 -0.56 -10.63 -8.40
CA ARG A 117 -0.60 -10.62 -6.95
C ARG A 117 -1.64 -9.62 -6.49
N ARG A 118 -2.27 -9.91 -5.37
CA ARG A 118 -3.19 -8.98 -4.74
C ARG A 118 -2.95 -8.95 -3.26
N ILE A 119 -2.74 -7.76 -2.72
CA ILE A 119 -2.81 -7.51 -1.29
C ILE A 119 -4.15 -6.85 -1.01
N LEU A 120 -5.06 -7.60 -0.39
CA LEU A 120 -6.34 -7.08 0.07
C LEU A 120 -6.14 -6.50 1.47
N ILE A 121 -6.41 -5.22 1.62
CA ILE A 121 -6.28 -4.49 2.88
C ILE A 121 -7.71 -4.21 3.37
N THR A 122 -8.09 -4.91 4.42
CA THR A 122 -9.40 -4.77 5.05
C THR A 122 -9.28 -3.74 6.16
N GLY A 123 -10.07 -2.69 6.06
CA GLY A 123 -10.19 -1.68 7.11
C GLY A 123 -11.46 -1.86 7.93
N GLU A 124 -11.55 -1.11 9.03
CA GLU A 124 -12.73 -1.10 9.91
C GLU A 124 -14.01 -0.75 9.13
N ASP A 125 -13.96 0.31 8.32
CA ASP A 125 -15.11 0.83 7.56
C ASP A 125 -15.02 0.58 6.06
N SER A 126 -13.81 0.60 5.49
CA SER A 126 -13.58 0.48 4.05
C SER A 126 -12.36 -0.36 3.76
N ASN A 127 -12.36 -0.98 2.58
CA ASN A 127 -11.28 -1.84 2.12
C ASN A 127 -10.68 -1.26 0.85
N PHE A 128 -9.44 -1.61 0.58
CA PHE A 128 -8.85 -1.41 -0.74
C PHE A 128 -7.91 -2.57 -1.09
N ALA A 129 -7.70 -2.76 -2.37
CA ALA A 129 -6.81 -3.78 -2.90
C ALA A 129 -5.67 -3.13 -3.66
N ILE A 130 -4.51 -3.75 -3.55
CA ILE A 130 -3.33 -3.46 -4.37
C ILE A 130 -3.14 -4.69 -5.24
N GLU A 131 -3.34 -4.53 -6.53
CA GLU A 131 -3.12 -5.57 -7.53
C GLU A 131 -1.83 -5.25 -8.29
N THR A 132 -0.98 -6.25 -8.46
CA THR A 132 0.28 -6.12 -9.20
C THR A 132 0.41 -7.23 -10.23
N SER A 133 1.17 -6.96 -11.28
CA SER A 133 1.44 -7.92 -12.37
C SER A 133 2.94 -8.17 -12.50
N LEU A 134 3.38 -9.42 -12.34
CA LEU A 134 4.77 -9.81 -12.59
C LEU A 134 5.15 -9.70 -14.08
N ALA A 135 4.16 -9.82 -14.97
CA ALA A 135 4.39 -9.78 -16.40
C ALA A 135 4.59 -8.36 -16.94
N THR A 136 3.90 -7.37 -16.36
CA THR A 136 3.94 -5.97 -16.83
C THR A 136 4.66 -5.02 -15.86
N GLY A 137 4.80 -5.39 -14.59
CA GLY A 137 5.32 -4.53 -13.52
C GLY A 137 4.30 -3.50 -13.01
N GLU A 138 3.07 -3.51 -13.53
CA GLU A 138 2.05 -2.52 -13.17
C GLU A 138 1.53 -2.74 -11.75
N VAL A 139 1.19 -1.64 -11.07
CA VAL A 139 0.50 -1.63 -9.78
C VAL A 139 -0.82 -0.86 -9.89
N HIS A 140 -1.88 -1.41 -9.32
CA HIS A 140 -3.21 -0.81 -9.32
C HIS A 140 -3.79 -0.79 -7.92
N VAL A 141 -4.18 0.40 -7.47
CA VAL A 141 -4.85 0.63 -6.18
C VAL A 141 -6.31 0.95 -6.43
N GLN A 142 -7.20 0.19 -5.80
CA GLN A 142 -8.63 0.43 -5.93
C GLN A 142 -9.37 0.16 -4.63
N ALA A 143 -10.42 0.93 -4.36
CA ALA A 143 -11.37 0.60 -3.31
C ALA A 143 -11.94 -0.80 -3.58
N ALA A 144 -11.97 -1.63 -2.54
CA ALA A 144 -12.44 -2.99 -2.62
C ALA A 144 -13.79 -3.09 -1.92
N SER A 145 -14.72 -3.82 -2.52
CA SER A 145 -15.93 -4.24 -1.81
C SER A 145 -15.53 -5.33 -0.82
N ARG A 146 -16.17 -5.42 0.36
CA ARG A 146 -16.10 -6.64 1.17
C ARG A 146 -16.64 -7.78 0.31
N THR A 147 -15.78 -8.66 -0.17
CA THR A 147 -16.20 -9.93 -0.78
C THR A 147 -16.83 -10.75 0.33
N ASN A 148 -18.16 -10.76 0.34
CA ASN A 148 -18.95 -11.55 1.27
C ASN A 148 -19.02 -12.98 0.70
N ASP A 149 -17.90 -13.69 0.68
CA ASP A 149 -17.91 -15.14 0.40
C ASP A 149 -18.21 -15.90 1.69
N ALA A 150 -19.47 -15.80 2.09
CA ALA A 150 -20.12 -16.74 2.98
C ALA A 150 -21.16 -17.52 2.18
N ALA A 151 -20.79 -18.73 1.77
CA ALA A 151 -21.72 -19.82 1.45
C ALA A 151 -21.10 -21.16 1.89
#